data_AF-A0A353RWY5-F1
#
_entry.id   AF-A0A353RWY5-F1
#
_cell.length_a   1.000
_cell.length_b   1.000
_cell.length_c   1.000
_cell.angle_alpha   90.00
_cell.angle_beta   90.00
_cell.angle_gamma   90.00
#
_symmetry.space_group_name_H-M   'P 1'
#
loop_
_entity.id
_entity.type
_entity.pdbx_description
1 polymer ?
#
loop_
_entity_poly.entity_id
_entity_poly.type
_entity_poly.pdbx_seq_one_letter_code
_entity_poly.pdbx_strand_id
1 'polypeptide(L)'
;MDNIQKSRIDIDMVARLGGDEFVILLSETSSLAAFETITRIKNQLITKMKENNWPVTFSIGLASFIFPPNSAEFAIKKADELMYKAKRKGKDRIYQEVIKG
;
A
#
# COMPACT_ATOMS: atom_id res chain seq x y z
N MET A 1 -15.30 -34.00 9.02
CA MET A 1 -15.27 -32.84 9.92
C MET A 1 -14.03 -32.05 9.53
N ASP A 2 -14.20 -31.11 8.61
CA ASP A 2 -13.09 -30.40 7.97
C ASP A 2 -12.58 -29.30 8.89
N ASN A 3 -11.53 -29.61 9.65
CA ASN A 3 -10.76 -28.62 10.40
C ASN A 3 -9.64 -28.08 9.51
N ILE A 4 -10.01 -27.33 8.46
CA ILE A 4 -9.05 -26.44 7.80
C ILE A 4 -9.04 -25.15 8.59
N GLN A 5 -8.12 -25.07 9.54
CA GLN A 5 -7.75 -23.83 10.19
C GLN A 5 -7.26 -22.89 9.09
N LYS A 6 -8.10 -21.90 8.71
CA LYS A 6 -7.70 -20.81 7.81
C LYS A 6 -6.43 -20.19 8.40
N SER A 7 -5.29 -20.48 7.78
CA SER A 7 -4.02 -19.86 8.12
C SER A 7 -4.18 -18.34 7.93
N ARG A 8 -4.29 -17.61 9.04
CA ARG A 8 -4.09 -16.16 9.01
C ARG A 8 -2.62 -15.95 8.68
N ILE A 9 -2.38 -15.27 7.57
CA ILE A 9 -1.04 -14.90 7.16
C ILE A 9 -0.70 -13.64 7.98
N ASP A 10 0.00 -13.83 9.10
CA ASP A 10 0.57 -12.76 9.92
C ASP A 10 1.89 -12.30 9.29
N ILE A 11 1.84 -11.80 8.05
CA ILE A 11 3.04 -11.44 7.31
C ILE A 11 2.78 -10.17 6.50
N ASP A 12 3.51 -9.11 6.84
CA ASP A 12 3.65 -7.96 5.95
C ASP A 12 4.46 -8.38 4.73
N MET A 13 3.89 -8.19 3.53
CA MET A 13 4.51 -8.60 2.28
C MET A 13 4.86 -7.39 1.42
N VAL A 14 5.99 -7.49 0.72
CA VAL A 14 6.39 -6.54 -0.32
C VAL A 14 6.55 -7.30 -1.63
N ALA A 15 5.90 -6.82 -2.68
CA ALA A 15 5.97 -7.42 -4.01
C ALA A 15 6.19 -6.34 -5.08
N ARG A 16 6.88 -6.71 -6.16
CA ARG A 16 6.98 -5.89 -7.37
C ARG A 16 5.97 -6.41 -8.38
N LEU A 17 5.05 -5.56 -8.84
CA LEU A 17 4.05 -5.95 -9.84
C LEU A 17 4.63 -5.93 -11.26
N GLY A 18 5.55 -5.00 -11.53
CA GLY A 18 6.17 -4.80 -12.83
C GLY A 18 6.73 -3.39 -12.91
N GLY A 19 7.67 -3.13 -13.84
CA GLY A 19 8.22 -1.77 -14.03
C GLY A 19 8.72 -1.15 -12.72
N ASP A 20 8.22 0.03 -12.39
CA ASP A 20 8.48 0.78 -11.16
C ASP A 20 7.34 0.65 -10.10
N GLU A 21 6.46 -0.34 -10.27
CA GLU A 21 5.28 -0.55 -9.43
C GLU A 21 5.51 -1.61 -8.35
N PHE A 22 5.21 -1.22 -7.11
CA PHE A 22 5.37 -2.05 -5.92
C PHE A 22 4.09 -2.04 -5.08
N VAL A 23 3.82 -3.15 -4.42
CA VAL A 23 2.71 -3.30 -3.47
C VAL A 23 3.27 -3.73 -2.12
N ILE A 24 2.69 -3.14 -1.07
CA ILE A 24 2.92 -3.53 0.32
C ILE A 24 1.58 -3.99 0.89
N LEU A 25 1.53 -5.23 1.38
CA LEU A 25 0.41 -5.74 2.15
C LEU A 25 0.74 -5.58 3.63
N LEU A 26 -0.13 -4.88 4.36
CA LEU A 26 -0.05 -4.73 5.81
C LEU A 26 -1.19 -5.50 6.45
N SER A 27 -0.87 -6.59 7.13
CA SER A 27 -1.83 -7.45 7.82
C SER A 27 -2.14 -6.92 9.22
N GLU A 28 -3.37 -7.13 9.69
CA GLU A 28 -3.81 -6.78 11.06
C GLU A 28 -3.50 -5.34 11.50
N THR A 29 -3.41 -4.42 10.54
CA THR A 29 -2.96 -3.06 10.76
C THR A 29 -4.14 -2.09 10.66
N SER A 30 -4.30 -1.19 11.64
CA SER A 30 -5.30 -0.13 11.58
C SER A 30 -4.97 0.86 10.46
N SER A 31 -5.97 1.55 9.91
CA SER A 31 -5.73 2.55 8.86
C SER A 31 -4.76 3.65 9.31
N LEU A 32 -4.79 4.03 10.59
CA LEU A 32 -3.87 5.00 11.17
C LEU A 32 -2.43 4.46 11.19
N ALA A 33 -2.22 3.26 11.74
CA ALA A 33 -0.91 2.64 11.81
C ALA A 33 -0.33 2.34 10.41
N ALA A 34 -1.20 1.99 9.46
CA ALA A 34 -0.83 1.80 8.06
C ALA A 34 -0.33 3.11 7.45
N PHE A 35 -1.05 4.21 7.68
CA PHE A 35 -0.66 5.53 7.19
C PHE A 35 0.67 5.99 7.77
N GLU A 36 0.90 5.81 9.07
CA GLU A 36 2.16 6.14 9.74
C GLU A 36 3.33 5.32 9.17
N THR A 37 3.13 4.00 9.04
CA THR A 37 4.12 3.08 8.47
C THR A 37 4.51 3.47 7.05
N ILE A 38 3.52 3.69 6.18
CA ILE A 38 3.75 4.06 4.78
C ILE A 38 4.39 5.45 4.67
N THR A 39 4.01 6.39 5.53
CA THR A 39 4.64 7.72 5.57
C THR A 39 6.12 7.62 5.94
N ARG A 40 6.46 6.79 6.94
CA ARG A 40 7.84 6.54 7.34
C ARG A 40 8.64 5.92 6.20
N ILE A 41 8.11 4.88 5.54
CA ILE A 41 8.75 4.21 4.39
C ILE A 41 8.97 5.21 3.26
N LYS A 42 7.94 5.99 2.88
CA LYS A 42 8.04 7.02 1.84
C LYS A 42 9.18 8.00 2.13
N ASN A 43 9.27 8.50 3.36
CA ASN A 43 10.31 9.47 3.74
C ASN A 43 11.71 8.84 3.68
N GLN A 44 11.87 7.60 4.14
CA GLN A 44 13.14 6.88 4.05
C GLN A 44 13.57 6.68 2.59
N LEU A 45 12.64 6.29 1.72
CA LEU A 45 12.91 6.13 0.29
C LEU A 45 13.29 7.47 -0.36
N ILE A 46 12.57 8.56 -0.08
CA ILE A 46 12.92 9.90 -0.60
C ILE A 46 14.32 10.31 -0.16
N THR A 47 14.68 10.10 1.11
CA THR A 47 16.04 10.38 1.61
C THR A 47 17.07 9.57 0.82
N LYS A 48 16.83 8.28 0.59
CA LYS A 48 17.72 7.43 -0.23
C LYS A 48 17.82 7.88 -1.68
N MET A 49 16.73 8.31 -2.31
CA MET A 49 16.77 8.87 -3.67
C MET A 49 17.63 10.14 -3.72
N LYS A 50 17.49 11.02 -2.73
CA LYS A 50 18.29 12.26 -2.60
C LYS A 50 19.78 11.98 -2.40
N GLU A 51 20.13 11.04 -1.53
CA GLU A 51 21.53 10.61 -1.30
C GLU A 51 22.21 10.14 -2.60
N ASN A 52 21.44 9.55 -3.53
CA ASN A 52 21.93 9.06 -4.81
C ASN A 52 21.75 10.07 -5.97
N ASN A 53 21.33 11.32 -5.70
CA ASN A 53 20.99 12.32 -6.71
C ASN A 53 19.96 11.84 -7.76
N TRP A 54 19.02 10.98 -7.37
CA TRP A 54 17.94 10.52 -8.23
C TRP A 54 16.70 11.39 -8.06
N PRO A 55 16.19 12.05 -9.13
CA PRO A 55 15.02 12.93 -9.05
C PRO A 55 13.70 12.12 -9.04
N VAL A 56 13.60 11.13 -8.16
CA VAL A 56 12.46 10.20 -8.05
C VAL A 56 11.61 10.54 -6.83
N THR A 57 10.29 10.50 -7.01
CA THR A 57 9.31 10.70 -5.93
C THR A 57 8.27 9.57 -5.96
N PHE A 58 7.55 9.39 -4.86
CA PHE A 58 6.64 8.26 -4.70
C PHE A 58 5.19 8.76 -4.59
N SER A 59 4.35 8.30 -5.52
CA SER A 59 2.89 8.45 -5.43
C SER A 59 2.34 7.13 -4.89
N ILE A 60 1.56 7.18 -3.81
CA ILE A 60 1.11 5.99 -3.09
C ILE A 60 -0.40 6.04 -2.90
N GLY A 61 -1.06 4.92 -3.17
CA GLY A 61 -2.45 4.69 -2.78
C GLY A 61 -2.50 3.69 -1.62
N LEU A 62 -3.23 4.04 -0.57
CA LEU A 62 -3.38 3.24 0.64
C LEU A 62 -4.85 2.87 0.87
N ALA A 63 -5.21 1.64 0.50
CA ALA A 63 -6.55 1.10 0.74
C ALA A 63 -6.54 0.25 2.01
N SER A 64 -7.29 0.66 3.03
CA SER A 64 -7.48 -0.10 4.27
C SER A 64 -8.84 -0.77 4.28
N PHE A 65 -8.92 -2.05 4.62
CA PHE A 65 -10.15 -2.84 4.56
C PHE A 65 -10.60 -3.24 5.96
N ILE A 66 -11.83 -2.88 6.35
CA ILE A 66 -12.39 -3.30 7.65
C ILE A 66 -12.72 -4.81 7.64
N PHE A 67 -13.22 -5.29 6.50
CA PHE A 67 -13.45 -6.70 6.23
C PHE A 67 -12.56 -7.14 5.08
N PRO A 68 -12.11 -8.40 5.03
CA PRO A 68 -11.29 -8.89 3.93
C PRO A 68 -11.92 -8.56 2.56
N PRO A 69 -11.15 -8.05 1.59
CA PRO A 69 -11.65 -7.78 0.26
C PRO A 69 -12.06 -9.08 -0.44
N ASN A 70 -13.00 -8.98 -1.39
CA ASN A 70 -13.49 -10.13 -2.15
C ASN A 70 -12.37 -10.87 -2.93
N SER A 71 -11.32 -10.15 -3.33
CA SER A 71 -10.14 -10.72 -3.95
C SER A 71 -8.92 -9.81 -3.79
N ALA A 72 -7.72 -10.35 -4.06
CA ALA A 72 -6.49 -9.57 -4.09
C ALA A 72 -6.52 -8.54 -5.22
N GLU A 73 -7.07 -8.89 -6.38
CA GLU A 73 -7.22 -8.00 -7.53
C GLU A 73 -8.10 -6.80 -7.19
N PHE A 74 -9.17 -7.01 -6.42
CA PHE A 74 -10.02 -5.90 -5.95
C PHE A 74 -9.25 -4.97 -5.01
N ALA A 75 -8.46 -5.53 -4.09
CA ALA A 75 -7.65 -4.74 -3.17
C ALA A 75 -6.59 -3.90 -3.90
N ILE A 76 -5.87 -4.53 -4.84
CA ILE A 76 -4.86 -3.87 -5.68
C ILE A 76 -5.50 -2.78 -6.51
N LYS A 77 -6.64 -3.05 -7.16
CA LYS A 77 -7.36 -2.05 -7.96
C LYS A 77 -7.74 -0.81 -7.13
N LYS A 78 -8.19 -1.00 -5.89
CA LYS A 78 -8.51 0.13 -5.01
C LYS A 78 -7.28 0.95 -4.62
N ALA A 79 -6.18 0.29 -4.30
CA ALA A 79 -4.91 0.98 -4.05
C ALA A 79 -4.42 1.73 -5.31
N ASP A 80 -4.54 1.14 -6.50
CA ASP A 80 -4.17 1.77 -7.77
C ASP A 80 -5.01 3.02 -8.08
N GLU A 81 -6.34 2.96 -7.90
CA GLU A 81 -7.24 4.11 -8.07
C GLU A 81 -6.81 5.31 -7.20
N LEU A 82 -6.40 5.04 -5.95
CA LEU A 82 -5.88 6.05 -5.01
C LEU A 82 -4.50 6.56 -5.42
N MET A 83 -3.60 5.67 -5.85
CA MET A 83 -2.28 6.06 -6.37
C MET A 83 -2.43 6.95 -7.61
N TYR A 84 -3.34 6.62 -8.52
CA TYR A 84 -3.60 7.42 -9.70
C TYR A 84 -4.14 8.80 -9.35
N LYS A 85 -4.99 8.90 -8.31
CA LYS A 85 -5.40 10.19 -7.72
C LYS A 85 -4.20 10.98 -7.18
N ALA A 86 -3.24 10.32 -6.54
CA ALA A 86 -1.98 10.95 -6.11
C ALA A 86 -1.18 11.50 -7.30
N LYS A 87 -1.02 10.70 -8.37
CA LYS A 87 -0.33 11.11 -9.60
C LYS A 87 -0.97 12.35 -10.23
N ARG A 88 -2.31 12.38 -10.37
CA ARG A 88 -3.05 13.51 -10.97
C ARG A 88 -3.04 14.79 -10.15
N LYS A 89 -2.85 14.71 -8.83
CA LYS A 89 -2.90 15.88 -7.93
C LYS A 89 -1.54 16.53 -7.69
N GLY A 90 -0.51 16.13 -8.44
CA GLY A 90 0.83 16.71 -8.36
C GLY A 90 1.91 15.76 -7.87
N LYS A 91 1.64 14.44 -7.83
CA LYS A 91 2.58 13.38 -7.39
C LYS A 91 3.07 13.59 -5.95
N ASP A 92 4.07 12.80 -5.55
CA ASP A 92 4.76 12.86 -4.25
C ASP A 92 3.82 12.89 -3.02
N ARG A 93 2.77 12.07 -3.02
CA ARG A 93 1.76 12.08 -1.95
C ARG A 93 1.12 10.73 -1.76
N ILE A 94 0.44 10.62 -0.62
CA ILE A 94 -0.37 9.48 -0.24
C ILE A 94 -1.83 9.89 -0.37
N TYR A 95 -2.64 9.11 -1.08
CA TYR A 95 -4.10 9.13 -0.92
C TYR A 95 -4.52 7.85 -0.20
N GLN A 96 -5.38 8.00 0.80
CA GLN A 96 -5.87 6.88 1.59
C GLN A 96 -7.39 6.82 1.61
N GLU A 97 -7.92 5.61 1.78
CA GLU A 97 -9.34 5.34 1.98
C GLU A 97 -9.53 4.12 2.89
N VAL A 98 -10.55 4.19 3.75
CA VAL A 98 -11.01 3.05 4.55
C VAL A 98 -12.25 2.49 3.89
N ILE A 99 -12.17 1.25 3.41
CA ILE A 99 -13.20 0.58 2.65
C ILE A 99 -13.94 -0.38 3.56
N LYS A 100 -15.25 -0.15 3.65
CA LYS A 100 -16.23 -1.07 4.22
C LYS A 100 -16.74 -1.88 3.03
N GLY A 101 -16.55 -3.20 3.06
CA GLY A 101 -16.74 -4.11 1.93
C GLY A 101 -18.02 -3.90 1.13
#